data_AF-A0A1M6A6Y9-F1
#
_entry.id   AF-A0A1M6A6Y9-F1
#
_cell.length_a   1.000
_cell.length_b   1.000
_cell.length_c   1.000
_cell.angle_alpha   90.00
_cell.angle_beta   90.00
_cell.angle_gamma   90.00
#
_symmetry.space_group_name_H-M   'P 1'
#
loop_
_entity.id
_entity.type
_entity.pdbx_description
1 polymer ?
#
loop_
_entity_poly.entity_id
_entity_poly.type
_entity_poly.pdbx_seq_one_letter_code
_entity_poly.pdbx_strand_id
1 'polypeptide(L)'
;MKKLYLLFLLFFVFFAQAQLTVNNTQTPAQLVQNALVGNGVTPFNIKFNGSTVNANVVRDQVGEFTTNFNPTNLGLDRGLIMTTGKTQVALGPNNVPGASSPPAFPFVGDPDLYLSINPPGTQPINIKEIDNVAVLEFDFLATGPSLRFDYVFASEEYPDYVNASFNDTFGFFLSGPGISGPYSGSAINIALIPNTAIPVSINTVNNGLNNSGVCTNCAYYYNNSNIGVNPTTWNPAYTVQYDGFTRGLSAQAELLCGQVYHIKLAIANVEDDAFDSAVFLKDFEIEPMVLTDGSGADSYLGCEGSVIINSGLSPTGNTFVWTQNTNVMTGVNTPSITVTEPGNYQLSVYNSTGCLIAQDDIDVTYYTNPLIVPQDLVACTTATGPPYTYDINQNTYMLDGQSPSDFSFVYHSGSATGPVIPNGNLAAYSSTGTGESIWVVIEDLNNTGCTFETSFLLNTTPGPSGSFSYASSSYCESITTPVAVTLSGLTSG
;
A
#
# COMPACT_ATOMS: atom_id res chain seq x y z
N MET A 1 41.48 37.90 -44.35
CA MET A 1 40.47 37.01 -43.73
C MET A 1 41.07 36.25 -42.53
N LYS A 2 41.51 36.96 -41.48
CA LYS A 2 42.07 36.34 -40.25
C LYS A 2 41.63 37.02 -38.94
N LYS A 3 40.71 37.98 -39.00
CA LYS A 3 40.21 38.73 -37.82
C LYS A 3 38.73 38.47 -37.48
N LEU A 4 38.08 37.52 -38.13
CA LEU A 4 36.65 37.22 -37.92
C LEU A 4 36.37 35.89 -37.19
N TYR A 5 37.42 35.16 -36.77
CA TYR A 5 37.26 33.92 -36.01
C TYR A 5 37.42 34.10 -34.49
N LEU A 6 37.90 35.27 -34.04
CA LEU A 6 38.07 35.54 -32.60
C LEU A 6 36.78 36.01 -31.92
N LEU A 7 35.77 36.43 -32.69
CA LEU A 7 34.49 36.89 -32.12
C LEU A 7 33.46 35.77 -31.92
N PHE A 8 33.66 34.60 -32.55
CA PHE A 8 32.75 33.45 -32.41
C PHE A 8 33.11 32.54 -31.20
N LEU A 9 34.26 32.76 -30.58
CA LEU A 9 34.72 32.03 -29.39
C LEU A 9 34.35 32.71 -28.07
N LEU A 10 33.69 33.88 -28.13
CA LEU A 10 33.26 34.68 -26.97
C LEU A 10 31.78 34.46 -26.58
N PHE A 11 31.07 33.54 -27.27
CA PHE A 11 29.68 33.19 -26.99
C PHE A 11 29.47 31.76 -26.48
N PHE A 12 30.54 31.07 -26.05
CA PHE A 12 30.37 29.99 -25.08
C PHE A 12 30.20 30.61 -23.69
N VAL A 13 29.01 31.16 -23.46
CA VAL A 13 28.52 31.37 -22.10
C VAL A 13 28.43 29.98 -21.50
N PHE A 14 29.42 29.61 -20.69
CA PHE A 14 29.25 28.50 -19.77
C PHE A 14 28.05 28.86 -18.89
N PHE A 15 26.89 28.30 -19.20
CA PHE A 15 25.78 28.30 -18.26
C PHE A 15 26.27 27.48 -17.06
N ALA A 16 26.69 28.17 -16.01
CA ALA A 16 26.78 27.56 -14.69
C ALA A 16 25.35 27.13 -14.35
N GLN A 17 25.10 25.82 -14.42
CA GLN A 17 23.84 25.25 -13.97
C GLN A 17 23.94 25.17 -12.44
N ALA A 18 23.13 25.94 -11.73
CA ALA A 18 22.98 25.77 -10.28
C ALA A 18 22.42 24.37 -10.01
N GLN A 19 23.10 23.59 -9.17
CA GLN A 19 22.66 22.23 -8.81
C GLN A 19 21.54 22.26 -7.78
N LEU A 20 21.61 23.17 -6.81
CA LEU A 20 20.49 23.51 -5.93
C LEU A 20 19.91 24.86 -6.36
N THR A 21 18.61 24.90 -6.57
CA THR A 21 17.84 26.14 -6.73
C THR A 21 16.95 26.33 -5.52
N VAL A 22 16.90 27.54 -4.99
CA VAL A 22 16.03 27.92 -3.88
C VAL A 22 15.14 29.08 -4.31
N ASN A 23 13.84 28.91 -4.16
CA ASN A 23 12.83 29.93 -4.44
C ASN A 23 12.11 30.31 -3.13
N ASN A 24 12.40 31.51 -2.64
CA ASN A 24 11.78 32.09 -1.45
C ASN A 24 10.75 33.19 -1.79
N THR A 25 10.15 33.17 -2.99
CA THR A 25 9.16 34.19 -3.39
C THR A 25 7.73 33.86 -2.93
N GLN A 26 7.50 32.63 -2.47
CA GLN A 26 6.22 32.15 -1.97
C GLN A 26 6.07 32.43 -0.47
N THR A 27 4.84 32.60 0.01
CA THR A 27 4.55 32.67 1.45
C THR A 27 4.67 31.29 2.09
N PRO A 28 4.89 31.17 3.41
CA PRO A 28 4.88 29.88 4.09
C PRO A 28 3.60 29.07 3.82
N ALA A 29 2.42 29.71 3.78
CA ALA A 29 1.16 29.04 3.46
C ALA A 29 1.11 28.47 2.03
N GLN A 30 1.71 29.17 1.06
CA GLN A 30 1.85 28.68 -0.31
C GLN A 30 2.86 27.54 -0.40
N LEU A 31 3.99 27.63 0.31
CA LEU A 31 5.00 26.58 0.36
C LEU A 31 4.47 25.29 0.96
N VAL A 32 3.64 25.35 2.01
CA VAL A 32 2.96 24.16 2.54
C VAL A 32 2.13 23.50 1.45
N GLN A 33 1.32 24.26 0.72
CA GLN A 33 0.43 23.74 -0.33
C GLN A 33 1.15 23.26 -1.60
N ASN A 34 2.25 23.90 -1.99
CA ASN A 34 2.87 23.69 -3.30
C ASN A 34 4.15 22.85 -3.25
N ALA A 35 4.85 22.84 -2.10
CA ALA A 35 6.19 22.25 -1.96
C ALA A 35 6.30 21.20 -0.86
N LEU A 36 5.39 21.19 0.13
CA LEU A 36 5.45 20.25 1.26
C LEU A 36 4.37 19.16 1.20
N VAL A 37 3.12 19.50 0.85
CA VAL A 37 2.04 18.51 0.77
C VAL A 37 1.84 18.02 -0.66
N GLY A 38 1.59 16.73 -0.81
CA GLY A 38 1.23 16.08 -2.08
C GLY A 38 -0.15 15.43 -2.00
N ASN A 39 -0.37 14.34 -2.75
CA ASN A 39 -1.68 13.71 -2.85
C ASN A 39 -2.21 13.21 -1.48
N GLY A 40 -3.53 13.27 -1.28
CA GLY A 40 -4.18 12.86 -0.03
C GLY A 40 -4.09 13.86 1.13
N VAL A 41 -3.40 14.99 0.97
CA VAL A 41 -3.19 15.95 2.07
C VAL A 41 -3.80 17.30 1.75
N THR A 42 -4.75 17.74 2.57
CA THR A 42 -5.30 19.11 2.51
C THR A 42 -4.95 19.86 3.79
N PRO A 43 -3.95 20.76 3.76
CA PRO A 43 -3.52 21.52 4.93
C PRO A 43 -4.48 22.70 5.21
N PHE A 44 -4.71 22.99 6.49
CA PHE A 44 -5.46 24.16 6.95
C PHE A 44 -4.85 24.73 8.24
N ASN A 45 -5.34 25.89 8.68
CA ASN A 45 -4.82 26.60 9.88
C ASN A 45 -3.29 26.84 9.86
N ILE A 46 -2.72 27.08 8.68
CA ILE A 46 -1.26 27.26 8.51
C ILE A 46 -0.78 28.51 9.25
N LYS A 47 0.27 28.38 10.06
CA LYS A 47 0.96 29.48 10.75
C LYS A 47 2.47 29.40 10.53
N PHE A 48 3.11 30.55 10.63
CA PHE A 48 4.56 30.66 10.66
C PHE A 48 4.98 31.47 11.89
N ASN A 49 5.89 30.95 12.72
CA ASN A 49 6.26 31.51 14.02
C ASN A 49 5.02 31.88 14.85
N GLY A 50 4.08 30.93 14.96
CA GLY A 50 2.83 31.07 15.72
C GLY A 50 1.78 32.03 15.13
N SER A 51 2.01 32.62 13.95
CA SER A 51 1.13 33.65 13.37
C SER A 51 0.63 33.30 11.97
N THR A 52 -0.70 33.39 11.79
CA THR A 52 -1.35 33.27 10.47
C THR A 52 -1.00 34.44 9.55
N VAL A 53 -0.78 35.64 10.10
CA VAL A 53 -0.32 36.80 9.32
C VAL A 53 1.07 36.52 8.75
N ASN A 54 1.96 35.94 9.56
CA ASN A 54 3.30 35.61 9.12
C ASN A 54 3.32 34.51 8.06
N ALA A 55 2.36 33.58 8.09
CA ALA A 55 2.21 32.55 7.05
C ALA A 55 1.75 33.10 5.69
N ASN A 56 1.15 34.30 5.67
CA ASN A 56 0.63 34.94 4.47
C ASN A 56 1.53 36.08 3.94
N VAL A 57 2.74 36.19 4.46
CA VAL A 57 3.77 37.12 3.98
C VAL A 57 5.03 36.30 3.68
N VAL A 58 5.76 36.68 2.64
CA VAL A 58 7.03 36.04 2.30
C VAL A 58 8.02 36.12 3.47
N ARG A 59 8.69 35.01 3.77
CA ARG A 59 9.69 34.88 4.85
C ARG A 59 10.98 34.34 4.27
N ASP A 60 12.11 34.87 4.71
CA ASP A 60 13.44 34.54 4.19
C ASP A 60 14.02 33.25 4.76
N GLN A 61 13.45 32.74 5.86
CA GLN A 61 13.79 31.46 6.49
C GLN A 61 13.11 30.23 5.89
N VAL A 62 12.19 30.40 4.93
CA VAL A 62 11.55 29.27 4.23
C VAL A 62 11.50 29.47 2.72
N GLY A 63 11.57 28.36 1.98
CA GLY A 63 11.55 28.38 0.53
C GLY A 63 11.23 27.02 -0.06
N GLU A 64 11.07 26.98 -1.38
CA GLU A 64 11.05 25.74 -2.15
C GLU A 64 12.45 25.48 -2.69
N PHE A 65 12.97 24.25 -2.55
CA PHE A 65 14.20 23.84 -3.19
C PHE A 65 13.92 22.87 -4.33
N THR A 66 14.74 22.92 -5.38
CA THR A 66 14.74 21.96 -6.49
C THR A 66 16.15 21.74 -7.01
N THR A 67 16.40 20.57 -7.62
CA THR A 67 17.69 20.25 -8.25
C THR A 67 17.64 20.26 -9.79
N ASN A 68 16.45 20.51 -10.36
CA ASN A 68 16.19 20.46 -11.80
C ASN A 68 16.75 19.16 -12.41
N PHE A 69 17.59 19.26 -13.46
CA PHE A 69 18.19 18.10 -14.13
C PHE A 69 19.51 17.63 -13.50
N ASN A 70 20.06 18.36 -12.53
CA ASN A 70 21.37 18.06 -11.94
C ASN A 70 21.21 17.75 -10.45
N PRO A 71 21.20 16.48 -10.03
CA PRO A 71 21.00 16.12 -8.64
C PRO A 71 22.11 16.69 -7.75
N THR A 72 21.73 17.08 -6.54
CA THR A 72 22.66 17.48 -5.48
C THR A 72 23.14 16.27 -4.70
N ASN A 73 24.20 16.45 -3.90
CA ASN A 73 24.63 15.45 -2.92
C ASN A 73 23.71 15.31 -1.70
N LEU A 74 22.60 16.07 -1.63
CA LEU A 74 21.56 15.90 -0.60
C LEU A 74 20.81 14.57 -0.75
N GLY A 75 20.67 14.07 -1.98
CA GLY A 75 19.82 12.91 -2.27
C GLY A 75 18.31 13.21 -2.26
N LEU A 76 17.93 14.48 -2.22
CA LEU A 76 16.56 14.99 -2.43
C LEU A 76 16.52 15.87 -3.67
N ASP A 77 15.46 15.76 -4.45
CA ASP A 77 15.32 16.41 -5.75
C ASP A 77 14.45 17.68 -5.71
N ARG A 78 13.45 17.72 -4.84
CA ARG A 78 12.59 18.88 -4.56
C ARG A 78 11.95 18.84 -3.18
N GLY A 79 11.46 19.99 -2.73
CA GLY A 79 10.62 20.08 -1.54
C GLY A 79 10.70 21.44 -0.86
N LEU A 80 10.39 21.48 0.44
CA LEU A 80 10.46 22.67 1.27
C LEU A 80 11.81 22.74 2.00
N ILE A 81 12.41 23.92 2.09
CA ILE A 81 13.57 24.19 2.94
C ILE A 81 13.17 25.13 4.08
N MET A 82 13.59 24.83 5.31
CA MET A 82 13.56 25.75 6.45
C MET A 82 14.99 25.97 6.95
N THR A 83 15.34 27.20 7.29
CA THR A 83 16.69 27.58 7.74
C THR A 83 16.65 28.43 8.99
N THR A 84 17.72 28.39 9.78
CA THR A 84 17.89 29.28 10.93
C THR A 84 18.19 30.71 10.44
N GLY A 85 19.11 30.87 9.49
CA GLY A 85 19.28 32.11 8.73
C GLY A 85 18.41 32.21 7.48
N LYS A 86 18.92 32.85 6.42
CA LYS A 86 18.24 32.96 5.13
C LYS A 86 18.45 31.73 4.26
N THR A 87 17.39 31.30 3.57
CA THR A 87 17.42 30.15 2.66
C THR A 87 18.47 30.22 1.55
N GLN A 88 18.93 31.43 1.17
CA GLN A 88 20.00 31.61 0.18
C GLN A 88 21.35 31.05 0.65
N VAL A 89 21.56 30.89 1.95
CA VAL A 89 22.80 30.28 2.47
C VAL A 89 22.95 28.85 1.99
N ALA A 90 21.86 28.11 1.77
CA ALA A 90 21.92 26.73 1.28
C ALA A 90 22.58 26.57 -0.11
N LEU A 91 22.60 27.64 -0.92
CA LEU A 91 23.07 27.60 -2.30
C LEU A 91 24.57 27.28 -2.34
N GLY A 92 24.89 26.09 -2.85
CA GLY A 92 26.26 25.69 -3.06
C GLY A 92 26.92 26.35 -4.30
N PRO A 93 28.17 25.96 -4.60
CA PRO A 93 28.92 24.93 -3.89
C PRO A 93 29.40 25.39 -2.51
N ASN A 94 29.79 24.45 -1.64
CA ASN A 94 30.39 24.78 -0.34
C ASN A 94 31.71 25.55 -0.54
N ASN A 95 31.66 26.88 -0.39
CA ASN A 95 32.80 27.74 -0.66
C ASN A 95 33.00 28.87 0.36
N VAL A 96 32.04 29.09 1.27
CA VAL A 96 32.14 30.06 2.36
C VAL A 96 32.29 29.33 3.69
N PRO A 97 33.46 29.36 4.35
CA PRO A 97 33.58 28.82 5.71
C PRO A 97 32.62 29.53 6.66
N GLY A 98 31.82 28.78 7.41
CA GLY A 98 30.93 29.34 8.43
C GLY A 98 29.90 30.29 7.86
N ALA A 99 29.24 29.89 6.78
CA ALA A 99 28.24 30.71 6.13
C ALA A 99 27.07 31.00 7.07
N SER A 100 26.76 32.27 7.27
CA SER A 100 25.60 32.70 8.05
C SER A 100 24.99 33.95 7.43
N SER A 101 23.66 34.02 7.44
CA SER A 101 22.90 35.20 7.05
C SER A 101 21.67 35.34 7.95
N PRO A 102 21.70 36.26 8.94
CA PRO A 102 20.61 36.42 9.88
C PRO A 102 19.26 36.74 9.21
N PRO A 103 18.15 36.20 9.72
CA PRO A 103 16.83 36.46 9.16
C PRO A 103 16.42 37.93 9.36
N ALA A 104 15.58 38.46 8.47
CA ALA A 104 15.09 39.84 8.58
C ALA A 104 14.21 40.06 9.82
N PHE A 105 13.57 39.00 10.32
CA PHE A 105 12.67 39.02 11.47
C PHE A 105 13.00 37.87 12.42
N PRO A 106 14.08 37.97 13.21
CA PRO A 106 14.49 36.91 14.12
C PRO A 106 13.39 36.62 15.15
N PHE A 107 13.21 35.34 15.45
CA PHE A 107 12.30 34.84 16.48
C PHE A 107 13.10 34.02 17.49
N VAL A 108 12.71 34.06 18.76
CA VAL A 108 13.49 33.45 19.85
C VAL A 108 12.62 32.54 20.69
N GLY A 109 13.20 31.43 21.12
CA GLY A 109 12.60 30.45 22.01
C GLY A 109 11.57 29.54 21.34
N ASP A 110 11.69 28.24 21.61
CA ASP A 110 10.63 27.27 21.37
C ASP A 110 10.68 26.19 22.47
N PRO A 111 9.62 26.00 23.26
CA PRO A 111 9.62 25.01 24.34
C PRO A 111 9.82 23.57 23.87
N ASP A 112 9.31 23.22 22.69
CA ASP A 112 9.43 21.85 22.18
C ASP A 112 10.84 21.59 21.65
N LEU A 113 11.50 22.58 21.04
CA LEU A 113 12.92 22.49 20.70
C LEU A 113 13.79 22.40 21.95
N TYR A 114 13.53 23.21 22.98
CA TYR A 114 14.24 23.09 24.27
C TYR A 114 14.12 21.67 24.84
N LEU A 115 12.92 21.09 24.79
CA LEU A 115 12.65 19.74 25.27
C LEU A 115 13.26 18.66 24.36
N SER A 116 13.38 18.92 23.06
CA SER A 116 14.04 18.02 22.08
C SER A 116 15.55 17.99 22.27
N ILE A 117 16.17 19.12 22.61
CA ILE A 117 17.60 19.20 22.96
C ILE A 117 17.88 18.53 24.30
N ASN A 118 16.93 18.63 25.25
CA ASN A 118 17.01 18.05 26.59
C ASN A 118 15.91 17.02 26.86
N PRO A 119 15.87 15.85 26.16
CA PRO A 119 14.82 14.87 26.35
C PRO A 119 14.76 14.35 27.79
N PRO A 120 13.57 14.07 28.35
CA PRO A 120 13.44 13.47 29.67
C PRO A 120 14.28 12.19 29.81
N GLY A 121 15.07 12.09 30.89
CA GLY A 121 15.92 10.93 31.15
C GLY A 121 17.32 11.01 30.53
N THR A 122 17.66 12.09 29.82
CA THR A 122 19.02 12.37 29.34
C THR A 122 19.75 13.34 30.29
N GLN A 123 21.08 13.42 30.18
CA GLN A 123 21.83 14.48 30.86
C GLN A 123 21.59 15.79 30.10
N PRO A 124 21.00 16.81 30.74
CA PRO A 124 20.69 18.05 30.06
C PRO A 124 21.97 18.80 29.68
N ILE A 125 21.96 19.38 28.48
CA ILE A 125 22.93 20.38 28.05
C ILE A 125 22.42 21.73 28.57
N ASN A 126 23.30 22.48 29.24
CA ASN A 126 22.96 23.81 29.74
C ASN A 126 22.91 24.80 28.58
N ILE A 127 21.71 24.95 27.99
CA ILE A 127 21.44 25.87 26.90
C ILE A 127 20.89 27.21 27.44
N LYS A 128 21.44 28.32 26.96
CA LYS A 128 21.07 29.68 27.36
C LYS A 128 20.12 30.32 26.37
N GLU A 129 20.32 30.07 25.08
CA GLU A 129 19.66 30.79 23.99
C GLU A 129 19.21 29.79 22.91
N ILE A 130 18.00 30.00 22.40
CA ILE A 130 17.42 29.33 21.23
C ILE A 130 16.94 30.46 20.33
N ASP A 131 17.69 30.73 19.27
CA ASP A 131 17.53 31.93 18.46
C ASP A 131 17.25 31.58 17.00
N ASN A 132 16.83 32.60 16.25
CA ASN A 132 16.50 32.50 14.83
C ASN A 132 15.57 31.32 14.50
N VAL A 133 14.56 31.12 15.35
CA VAL A 133 13.62 30.03 15.21
C VAL A 133 12.75 30.22 13.96
N ALA A 134 12.65 29.19 13.14
CA ALA A 134 11.64 29.06 12.10
C ALA A 134 10.68 27.92 12.47
N VAL A 135 9.42 28.25 12.73
CA VAL A 135 8.33 27.31 13.05
C VAL A 135 7.28 27.38 11.95
N LEU A 136 7.03 26.25 11.28
CA LEU A 136 5.94 26.08 10.33
C LEU A 136 4.97 25.04 10.89
N GLU A 137 3.72 25.43 11.08
CA GLU A 137 2.70 24.57 11.67
C GLU A 137 1.38 24.62 10.89
N PHE A 138 0.67 23.50 10.83
CA PHE A 138 -0.62 23.40 10.15
C PHE A 138 -1.37 22.14 10.60
N ASP A 139 -2.68 22.14 10.37
CA ASP A 139 -3.54 20.99 10.58
C ASP A 139 -3.78 20.28 9.24
N PHE A 140 -4.01 18.97 9.28
CA PHE A 140 -4.44 18.19 8.11
C PHE A 140 -5.41 17.08 8.52
N LEU A 141 -6.24 16.65 7.57
CA LEU A 141 -7.10 15.48 7.72
C LEU A 141 -6.34 14.24 7.21
N ALA A 142 -6.21 13.21 8.04
CA ALA A 142 -5.60 11.95 7.62
C ALA A 142 -6.54 11.16 6.70
N THR A 143 -6.21 11.00 5.42
CA THR A 143 -6.98 10.19 4.45
C THR A 143 -6.50 8.74 4.34
N GLY A 144 -5.43 8.40 5.07
CA GLY A 144 -4.73 7.13 5.03
C GLY A 144 -4.07 6.81 6.37
N PRO A 145 -3.63 5.56 6.55
CA PRO A 145 -3.28 5.03 7.86
C PRO A 145 -1.87 5.41 8.32
N SER A 146 -1.05 5.99 7.46
CA SER A 146 0.32 6.36 7.81
C SER A 146 0.76 7.67 7.17
N LEU A 147 1.74 8.27 7.83
CA LEU A 147 2.44 9.47 7.44
C LEU A 147 3.91 9.12 7.22
N ARG A 148 4.51 9.60 6.13
CA ARG A 148 5.96 9.46 5.92
C ARG A 148 6.54 10.71 5.26
N PHE A 149 7.65 11.20 5.80
CA PHE A 149 8.45 12.30 5.25
C PHE A 149 9.90 11.89 5.14
N ASP A 150 10.51 12.14 3.99
CA ASP A 150 11.96 12.06 3.86
C ASP A 150 12.56 13.46 4.04
N TYR A 151 13.63 13.57 4.83
CA TYR A 151 14.28 14.85 5.13
C TYR A 151 15.79 14.73 5.30
N VAL A 152 16.47 15.87 5.15
CA VAL A 152 17.91 16.04 5.41
C VAL A 152 18.11 17.22 6.34
N PHE A 153 18.82 17.01 7.44
CA PHE A 153 19.29 18.08 8.32
C PHE A 153 20.74 18.45 7.95
N ALA A 154 21.04 19.75 7.83
CA ALA A 154 22.32 20.27 7.37
C ALA A 154 22.77 21.43 8.25
N SER A 155 24.09 21.60 8.42
CA SER A 155 24.64 22.67 9.26
C SER A 155 26.07 23.05 8.86
N GLU A 156 26.38 24.33 9.03
CA GLU A 156 27.75 24.89 8.98
C GLU A 156 28.53 24.62 10.29
N GLU A 157 27.88 24.10 11.33
CA GLU A 157 28.55 23.71 12.58
C GLU A 157 29.35 22.40 12.46
N TYR A 158 29.00 21.57 11.47
CA TYR A 158 29.76 20.37 11.19
C TYR A 158 31.12 20.72 10.57
N PRO A 159 32.17 19.92 10.82
CA PRO A 159 32.33 18.97 11.91
C PRO A 159 32.89 19.63 13.19
N ASP A 160 33.08 20.95 13.19
CA ASP A 160 33.96 21.68 14.11
C ASP A 160 33.34 21.89 15.50
N TYR A 161 32.01 21.89 15.59
CA TYR A 161 31.27 22.11 16.83
C TYR A 161 30.53 20.86 17.32
N VAL A 162 30.87 19.69 16.76
CA VAL A 162 30.36 18.41 17.23
C VAL A 162 30.79 18.15 18.68
N ASN A 163 29.82 17.75 19.51
CA ASN A 163 29.88 17.60 20.96
C ASN A 163 30.12 18.91 21.73
N ALA A 164 29.86 20.06 21.12
CA ALA A 164 29.81 21.35 21.80
C ALA A 164 28.39 21.65 22.32
N SER A 165 28.24 22.79 22.99
CA SER A 165 26.94 23.31 23.44
C SER A 165 26.12 23.92 22.31
N PHE A 166 26.77 24.35 21.23
CA PHE A 166 26.16 24.71 19.96
C PHE A 166 25.64 23.40 19.35
N ASN A 167 24.32 23.25 19.30
CA ASN A 167 23.68 21.99 18.93
C ASN A 167 22.37 22.28 18.21
N ASP A 168 22.47 22.93 17.06
CA ASP A 168 21.32 23.25 16.23
C ASP A 168 20.44 22.02 16.03
N THR A 169 19.14 22.24 16.14
CA THR A 169 18.17 21.15 16.24
C THR A 169 16.99 21.38 15.32
N PHE A 170 16.49 20.27 14.78
CA PHE A 170 15.24 20.20 14.06
C PHE A 170 14.27 19.31 14.83
N GLY A 171 13.04 19.79 15.00
CA GLY A 171 11.93 19.04 15.57
C GLY A 171 10.81 18.87 14.56
N PHE A 172 10.33 17.63 14.43
CA PHE A 172 9.10 17.33 13.72
C PHE A 172 8.10 16.83 14.76
N PHE A 173 7.25 17.72 15.24
CA PHE A 173 6.24 17.41 16.23
C PHE A 173 4.90 17.08 15.58
N LEU A 174 4.34 15.93 15.91
CA LEU A 174 3.02 15.48 15.46
C LEU A 174 2.10 15.28 16.66
N SER A 175 0.91 15.88 16.63
CA SER A 175 -0.16 15.65 17.61
C SER A 175 -1.48 15.31 16.93
N GLY A 176 -2.35 14.61 17.66
CA GLY A 176 -3.66 14.20 17.19
C GLY A 176 -4.16 12.96 17.93
N PRO A 177 -5.32 12.41 17.55
CA PRO A 177 -5.88 11.22 18.19
C PRO A 177 -4.92 10.03 18.18
N GLY A 178 -4.84 9.33 19.32
CA GLY A 178 -3.93 8.19 19.50
C GLY A 178 -2.48 8.56 19.82
N ILE A 179 -2.11 9.84 19.75
CA ILE A 179 -0.77 10.33 20.09
C ILE A 179 -0.77 10.92 21.50
N SER A 180 0.24 10.55 22.28
CA SER A 180 0.48 11.11 23.62
C SER A 180 1.98 11.17 23.88
N GLY A 181 2.57 12.35 23.68
CA GLY A 181 3.97 12.62 23.99
C GLY A 181 4.16 13.84 24.88
N PRO A 182 5.42 14.15 25.24
CA PRO A 182 5.77 15.17 26.22
C PRO A 182 5.76 16.60 25.68
N TYR A 183 5.58 16.77 24.37
CA TYR A 183 5.64 18.07 23.69
C TYR A 183 4.28 18.78 23.71
N SER A 184 4.26 20.04 23.29
CA SER A 184 3.05 20.87 23.20
C SER A 184 1.93 20.16 22.43
N GLY A 185 0.69 20.29 22.90
CA GLY A 185 -0.45 19.58 22.31
C GLY A 185 -0.40 18.05 22.48
N SER A 186 0.38 17.54 23.44
CA SER A 186 0.65 16.12 23.61
C SER A 186 1.33 15.48 22.39
N ALA A 187 2.08 16.27 21.63
CA ALA A 187 2.79 15.80 20.45
C ALA A 187 3.92 14.83 20.79
N ILE A 188 4.34 14.05 19.79
CA ILE A 188 5.60 13.29 19.77
C ILE A 188 6.57 13.93 18.76
N ASN A 189 7.88 13.80 18.96
CA ASN A 189 8.87 14.15 17.93
C ASN A 189 9.14 12.92 17.06
N ILE A 190 8.94 13.03 15.75
CA ILE A 190 9.17 11.96 14.77
C ILE A 190 10.42 12.21 13.89
N ALA A 191 11.15 13.31 14.12
CA ALA A 191 12.48 13.56 13.54
C ALA A 191 13.57 12.80 14.32
N LEU A 192 13.50 11.47 14.28
CA LEU A 192 14.35 10.56 15.05
C LEU A 192 15.36 9.84 14.16
N ILE A 193 16.48 9.45 14.75
CA ILE A 193 17.43 8.54 14.10
C ILE A 193 16.76 7.17 13.91
N PRO A 194 16.87 6.53 12.73
CA PRO A 194 16.13 5.31 12.42
C PRO A 194 16.32 4.22 13.47
N ASN A 195 15.20 3.63 13.90
CA ASN A 195 15.12 2.59 14.95
C ASN A 195 15.56 3.04 16.35
N THR A 196 15.52 4.34 16.66
CA THR A 196 15.85 4.88 17.97
C THR A 196 14.81 5.92 18.44
N ALA A 197 14.91 6.33 19.70
CA ALA A 197 14.17 7.47 20.26
C ALA A 197 15.00 8.77 20.29
N ILE A 198 16.14 8.81 19.59
CA ILE A 198 17.11 9.91 19.64
C ILE A 198 16.73 10.94 18.57
N PRO A 199 16.44 12.21 18.94
CA PRO A 199 16.21 13.29 17.98
C PRO A 199 17.46 13.60 17.15
N VAL A 200 17.26 14.01 15.90
CA VAL A 200 18.34 14.43 15.00
C VAL A 200 18.88 15.80 15.39
N SER A 201 20.22 15.90 15.43
CA SER A 201 20.99 17.12 15.72
C SER A 201 22.46 16.89 15.34
N ILE A 202 23.27 17.95 15.37
CA ILE A 202 24.70 17.83 15.06
C ILE A 202 25.42 16.83 15.98
N ASN A 203 25.04 16.78 17.26
CA ASN A 203 25.68 15.92 18.25
C ASN A 203 25.28 14.45 18.14
N THR A 204 24.15 14.16 17.48
CA THR A 204 23.60 12.81 17.39
C THR A 204 23.87 12.13 16.06
N VAL A 205 24.24 12.86 15.01
CA VAL A 205 24.63 12.30 13.70
C VAL A 205 25.92 12.97 13.22
N ASN A 206 27.08 12.34 13.44
CA ASN A 206 28.40 12.89 13.07
C ASN A 206 29.50 11.83 13.05
N ASN A 207 30.67 12.19 12.51
CA ASN A 207 31.89 11.39 12.58
C ASN A 207 32.93 11.98 13.57
N GLY A 208 32.45 12.59 14.65
CA GLY A 208 33.25 13.29 15.65
C GLY A 208 33.97 14.54 15.12
N LEU A 209 34.71 15.20 16.00
CA LEU A 209 35.42 16.45 15.72
C LEU A 209 36.36 16.30 14.50
N ASN A 210 36.36 17.30 13.62
CA ASN A 210 37.15 17.33 12.37
C ASN A 210 36.94 16.08 11.48
N ASN A 211 35.78 15.41 11.57
CA ASN A 211 35.49 14.16 10.88
C ASN A 211 36.47 13.01 11.18
N SER A 212 37.13 13.05 12.35
CA SER A 212 38.17 12.10 12.75
C SER A 212 38.00 11.56 14.17
N GLY A 213 36.85 11.84 14.80
CA GLY A 213 36.56 11.45 16.17
C GLY A 213 35.73 10.17 16.29
N VAL A 214 35.03 10.04 17.43
CA VAL A 214 34.11 8.91 17.65
C VAL A 214 32.90 9.05 16.74
N CYS A 215 32.58 7.99 16.01
CA CYS A 215 31.37 7.93 15.19
C CYS A 215 30.12 7.88 16.08
N THR A 216 29.20 8.81 15.86
CA THR A 216 27.86 8.83 16.48
C THR A 216 26.84 8.80 15.36
N ASN A 217 26.24 7.63 15.12
CA ASN A 217 25.31 7.39 14.00
C ASN A 217 25.85 7.83 12.62
N CYS A 218 27.17 7.79 12.42
CA CYS A 218 27.85 8.32 11.22
C CYS A 218 27.44 7.61 9.91
N ALA A 219 26.77 6.45 9.96
CA ALA A 219 26.17 5.82 8.79
C ALA A 219 25.14 6.74 8.10
N TYR A 220 24.46 7.59 8.88
CA TYR A 220 23.52 8.60 8.39
C TYR A 220 24.17 9.97 8.18
N TYR A 221 25.49 10.10 8.31
CA TYR A 221 26.18 11.37 8.13
C TYR A 221 26.86 11.44 6.75
N TYR A 222 26.83 12.63 6.16
CA TYR A 222 27.56 12.98 4.95
C TYR A 222 28.49 14.15 5.26
N ASN A 223 29.79 13.92 5.07
CA ASN A 223 30.81 14.95 5.22
C ASN A 223 30.87 15.83 3.97
N ASN A 224 30.58 17.13 4.12
CA ASN A 224 30.62 18.12 3.05
C ASN A 224 31.66 19.24 3.29
N SER A 225 32.61 19.05 4.22
CA SER A 225 33.49 20.11 4.77
C SER A 225 34.67 20.54 3.89
N ASN A 226 34.73 20.11 2.62
CA ASN A 226 35.84 20.50 1.74
C ASN A 226 35.52 21.81 1.02
N ILE A 227 35.87 22.92 1.67
CA ILE A 227 35.60 24.27 1.19
C ILE A 227 36.28 24.55 -0.16
N GLY A 228 35.54 25.18 -1.08
CA GLY A 228 36.05 25.71 -2.34
C GLY A 228 36.17 24.67 -3.45
N VAL A 229 35.69 23.44 -3.21
CA VAL A 229 35.62 22.41 -4.24
C VAL A 229 34.34 22.59 -5.06
N ASN A 230 34.52 22.91 -6.34
CA ASN A 230 33.38 22.97 -7.26
C ASN A 230 32.95 21.56 -7.69
N PRO A 231 31.64 21.28 -7.71
CA PRO A 231 31.10 20.03 -8.20
C PRO A 231 31.38 19.86 -9.70
N THR A 232 31.63 18.62 -10.11
CA THR A 232 31.85 18.24 -11.51
C THR A 232 31.04 17.01 -11.86
N THR A 233 30.91 16.69 -13.15
CA THR A 233 30.25 15.45 -13.60
C THR A 233 30.88 14.18 -13.02
N TRP A 234 32.15 14.22 -12.63
CA TRP A 234 32.90 13.10 -12.06
C TRP A 234 32.99 13.15 -10.53
N ASN A 235 32.64 14.28 -9.92
CA ASN A 235 32.58 14.48 -8.48
C ASN A 235 31.39 15.39 -8.15
N PRO A 236 30.17 14.84 -8.03
CA PRO A 236 28.96 15.61 -7.75
C PRO A 236 28.82 15.92 -6.24
N ALA A 237 29.91 16.02 -5.48
CA ALA A 237 29.91 16.43 -4.08
C ALA A 237 29.99 17.95 -3.93
N TYR A 238 29.75 18.47 -2.72
CA TYR A 238 29.88 19.89 -2.38
C TYR A 238 28.90 20.79 -3.14
N THR A 239 27.70 20.28 -3.41
CA THR A 239 26.67 20.94 -4.21
C THR A 239 25.79 21.91 -3.40
N VAL A 240 25.93 21.86 -2.09
CA VAL A 240 25.27 22.72 -1.09
C VAL A 240 26.31 23.36 -0.20
N GLN A 241 25.96 24.48 0.42
CA GLN A 241 26.88 25.27 1.24
C GLN A 241 27.29 24.56 2.54
N TYR A 242 26.33 24.01 3.30
CA TYR A 242 26.56 23.39 4.62
C TYR A 242 27.74 22.41 4.69
N ASP A 243 28.59 22.54 5.71
CA ASP A 243 29.80 21.71 5.91
C ASP A 243 29.52 20.23 6.25
N GLY A 244 28.31 19.91 6.69
CA GLY A 244 27.85 18.54 6.87
C GLY A 244 26.34 18.44 6.88
N PHE A 245 25.84 17.25 6.58
CA PHE A 245 24.41 16.97 6.61
C PHE A 245 24.11 15.50 6.79
N THR A 246 22.87 15.18 7.14
CA THR A 246 22.41 13.80 7.21
C THR A 246 22.16 13.25 5.80
N ARG A 247 22.41 11.96 5.60
CA ARG A 247 21.75 11.24 4.49
C ARG A 247 20.23 11.31 4.70
N GLY A 248 19.46 11.08 3.64
CA GLY A 248 17.99 11.08 3.73
C GLY A 248 17.49 10.20 4.88
N LEU A 249 16.79 10.83 5.82
CA LEU A 249 16.13 10.19 6.96
C LEU A 249 14.63 10.20 6.74
N SER A 250 13.93 9.21 7.29
CA SER A 250 12.47 9.14 7.20
C SER A 250 11.83 9.38 8.57
N ALA A 251 10.97 10.38 8.67
CA ALA A 251 10.03 10.55 9.77
C ALA A 251 8.72 9.82 9.42
N GLN A 252 8.21 8.99 10.33
CA GLN A 252 7.02 8.19 10.09
C GLN A 252 6.12 8.11 11.32
N ALA A 253 4.80 8.04 11.09
CA ALA A 253 3.80 7.86 12.14
C ALA A 253 2.58 7.10 11.63
N GLU A 254 1.99 6.29 12.50
CA GLU A 254 0.66 5.71 12.29
C GLU A 254 -0.42 6.76 12.56
N LEU A 255 -1.44 6.80 11.71
CA LEU A 255 -2.56 7.72 11.78
C LEU A 255 -3.89 6.97 11.87
N LEU A 256 -4.86 7.61 12.50
CA LEU A 256 -6.26 7.21 12.46
C LEU A 256 -6.94 7.96 11.31
N CYS A 257 -7.34 7.26 10.25
CA CYS A 257 -8.00 7.89 9.11
C CYS A 257 -9.27 8.64 9.54
N GLY A 258 -9.52 9.79 8.91
CA GLY A 258 -10.63 10.68 9.24
C GLY A 258 -10.39 11.63 10.39
N GLN A 259 -9.29 11.47 11.11
CA GLN A 259 -8.94 12.34 12.21
C GLN A 259 -8.09 13.52 11.73
N VAL A 260 -8.22 14.63 12.46
CA VAL A 260 -7.37 15.80 12.26
C VAL A 260 -6.11 15.65 13.08
N TYR A 261 -4.97 15.86 12.44
CA TYR A 261 -3.65 15.90 13.06
C TYR A 261 -3.04 17.29 12.88
N HIS A 262 -2.12 17.64 13.77
CA HIS A 262 -1.39 18.90 13.75
C HIS A 262 0.11 18.61 13.62
N ILE A 263 0.72 19.21 12.59
CA ILE A 263 2.16 19.19 12.35
C ILE A 263 2.74 20.52 12.84
N LYS A 264 3.84 20.44 13.58
CA LYS A 264 4.72 21.56 13.89
C LYS A 264 6.16 21.16 13.52
N LEU A 265 6.72 21.85 12.53
CA LEU A 265 8.10 21.75 12.10
C LEU A 265 8.85 22.95 12.69
N ALA A 266 9.95 22.71 13.40
CA ALA A 266 10.72 23.77 14.03
C ALA A 266 12.22 23.54 13.87
N ILE A 267 12.96 24.59 13.52
CA ILE A 267 14.42 24.62 13.48
C ILE A 267 14.91 25.91 14.13
N ALA A 268 16.03 25.86 14.85
CA ALA A 268 16.61 27.01 15.53
C ALA A 268 18.12 26.87 15.66
N ASN A 269 18.79 28.02 15.81
CA ASN A 269 20.14 28.01 16.33
C ASN A 269 20.15 27.81 17.85
N VAL A 270 21.20 27.17 18.38
CA VAL A 270 21.40 26.94 19.81
C VAL A 270 22.69 27.58 20.30
N GLU A 271 22.64 28.32 21.41
CA GLU A 271 23.73 29.13 22.01
C GLU A 271 24.20 30.36 21.23
N ASP A 272 24.28 30.34 19.90
CA ASP A 272 24.62 31.52 19.08
C ASP A 272 23.93 31.50 17.71
N ASP A 273 24.18 32.50 16.85
CA ASP A 273 23.70 32.57 15.46
C ASP A 273 24.82 32.66 14.42
N ALA A 274 26.04 32.24 14.79
CA ALA A 274 27.23 32.42 13.97
C ALA A 274 27.29 31.49 12.76
N PHE A 275 26.58 30.36 12.83
CA PHE A 275 26.55 29.30 11.81
C PHE A 275 25.10 28.94 11.49
N ASP A 276 24.75 28.89 10.20
CA ASP A 276 23.38 28.56 9.81
C ASP A 276 23.18 27.04 9.68
N SER A 277 21.96 26.61 10.00
CA SER A 277 21.47 25.25 9.81
C SER A 277 20.21 25.23 8.95
N ALA A 278 19.93 24.08 8.34
CA ALA A 278 18.78 23.86 7.49
C ALA A 278 18.16 22.48 7.66
N VAL A 279 16.87 22.39 7.35
CA VAL A 279 16.21 21.14 7.04
C VAL A 279 15.61 21.22 5.63
N PHE A 280 15.91 20.21 4.81
CA PHE A 280 15.31 19.97 3.52
C PHE A 280 14.27 18.88 3.69
N LEU A 281 13.01 19.19 3.42
CA LEU A 281 11.87 18.30 3.59
C LEU A 281 11.33 17.97 2.21
N LYS A 282 11.30 16.68 1.86
CA LYS A 282 10.60 16.23 0.67
C LYS A 282 9.09 16.42 0.85
N ASP A 283 8.37 16.59 -0.25
CA ASP A 283 6.92 16.52 -0.21
C ASP A 283 6.43 15.16 0.29
N PHE A 284 5.34 15.17 1.04
CA PHE A 284 4.71 13.95 1.56
C PHE A 284 3.33 13.75 0.98
N GLU A 285 2.97 12.49 0.83
CA GLU A 285 1.64 12.06 0.41
C GLU A 285 1.07 11.16 1.51
N ILE A 286 -0.25 11.15 1.63
CA ILE A 286 -0.95 10.15 2.42
C ILE A 286 -1.62 9.22 1.42
N GLU A 287 -1.05 8.02 1.30
CA GLU A 287 -1.61 6.98 0.45
C GLU A 287 -3.08 6.73 0.85
N PRO A 288 -4.00 6.67 -0.12
CA PRO A 288 -5.41 6.44 0.18
C PRO A 288 -5.58 5.09 0.89
N MET A 289 -6.69 4.95 1.62
CA MET A 289 -7.13 3.65 2.13
C MET A 289 -7.26 2.66 0.98
N VAL A 290 -6.74 1.44 1.17
CA VAL A 290 -6.92 0.32 0.25
C VAL A 290 -7.59 -0.82 1.00
N LEU A 291 -8.68 -1.35 0.45
CA LEU A 291 -9.32 -2.57 0.88
C LEU A 291 -8.47 -3.76 0.43
N THR A 292 -8.24 -4.67 1.35
CA THR A 292 -7.44 -5.86 1.08
C THR A 292 -8.14 -7.12 1.55
N ASP A 293 -7.84 -8.24 0.91
CA ASP A 293 -8.24 -9.56 1.41
C ASP A 293 -7.40 -10.00 2.63
N GLY A 294 -7.59 -11.23 3.10
CA GLY A 294 -6.81 -11.78 4.23
C GLY A 294 -5.31 -11.96 3.95
N SER A 295 -4.87 -11.88 2.69
CA SER A 295 -3.47 -11.96 2.26
C SER A 295 -2.82 -10.59 2.06
N GLY A 296 -3.61 -9.51 2.05
CA GLY A 296 -3.15 -8.15 1.76
C GLY A 296 -3.29 -7.75 0.28
N ALA A 297 -3.97 -8.55 -0.55
CA ALA A 297 -4.20 -8.23 -1.96
C ALA A 297 -5.41 -7.31 -2.13
N ASP A 298 -5.34 -6.38 -3.10
CA ASP A 298 -6.37 -5.39 -3.46
C ASP A 298 -7.47 -5.95 -4.41
N SER A 299 -7.47 -7.26 -4.60
CA SER A 299 -8.51 -8.02 -5.30
C SER A 299 -8.50 -9.45 -4.79
N TYR A 300 -9.64 -10.13 -4.90
CA TYR A 300 -9.76 -11.54 -4.53
C TYR A 300 -10.19 -12.38 -5.73
N LEU A 301 -9.39 -13.39 -6.03
CA LEU A 301 -9.74 -14.50 -6.91
C LEU A 301 -9.41 -15.81 -6.19
N GLY A 302 -10.44 -16.60 -5.88
CA GLY A 302 -10.26 -17.83 -5.12
C GLY A 302 -11.35 -18.86 -5.33
N CYS A 303 -11.33 -19.93 -4.53
CA CYS A 303 -12.42 -20.90 -4.50
C CYS A 303 -13.65 -20.28 -3.83
N GLU A 304 -14.83 -20.79 -4.16
CA GLU A 304 -16.04 -20.41 -3.43
C GLU A 304 -15.85 -20.61 -1.92
N GLY A 305 -16.31 -19.64 -1.14
CA GLY A 305 -16.12 -19.63 0.30
C GLY A 305 -16.11 -18.24 0.89
N SER A 306 -15.77 -18.14 2.17
CA SER A 306 -15.72 -16.86 2.88
C SER A 306 -14.36 -16.18 2.73
N VAL A 307 -14.35 -14.92 2.31
CA VAL A 307 -13.17 -14.05 2.35
C VAL A 307 -13.40 -12.90 3.32
N ILE A 308 -12.36 -12.51 4.05
CA ILE A 308 -12.36 -11.30 4.89
C ILE A 308 -11.81 -10.16 4.06
N ILE A 309 -12.58 -9.08 3.95
CA ILE A 309 -12.15 -7.81 3.39
C ILE A 309 -11.82 -6.86 4.55
N ASN A 310 -10.63 -6.26 4.52
CA ASN A 310 -10.10 -5.40 5.56
C ASN A 310 -9.75 -4.02 5.00
N SER A 311 -10.20 -2.97 5.69
CA SER A 311 -9.76 -1.59 5.40
C SER A 311 -8.52 -1.15 6.17
N GLY A 312 -8.07 -1.94 7.15
CA GLY A 312 -7.02 -1.55 8.11
C GLY A 312 -7.44 -0.47 9.12
N LEU A 313 -8.70 -0.01 9.08
CA LEU A 313 -9.20 1.06 9.95
C LEU A 313 -9.63 0.57 11.35
N SER A 314 -9.54 1.47 12.34
CA SER A 314 -10.09 1.26 13.68
C SER A 314 -11.63 1.40 13.67
N PRO A 315 -12.38 0.59 14.45
CA PRO A 315 -13.84 0.66 14.53
C PRO A 315 -14.38 1.91 15.26
N THR A 316 -13.52 2.78 15.80
CA THR A 316 -13.93 3.95 16.60
C THR A 316 -13.85 5.26 15.83
N GLY A 317 -14.82 6.15 16.05
CA GLY A 317 -14.79 7.54 15.57
C GLY A 317 -15.30 7.78 14.14
N ASN A 318 -15.51 6.72 13.36
CA ASN A 318 -15.96 6.80 11.96
C ASN A 318 -17.28 6.03 11.74
N THR A 319 -18.00 6.39 10.68
CA THR A 319 -19.17 5.64 10.19
C THR A 319 -18.77 4.89 8.93
N PHE A 320 -19.00 3.58 8.92
CA PHE A 320 -18.68 2.69 7.80
C PHE A 320 -19.95 2.34 7.04
N VAL A 321 -19.94 2.54 5.72
CA VAL A 321 -21.04 2.19 4.83
C VAL A 321 -20.50 1.28 3.73
N TRP A 322 -20.94 0.03 3.74
CA TRP A 322 -20.59 -0.95 2.73
C TRP A 322 -21.63 -1.02 1.62
N THR A 323 -21.18 -1.22 0.39
CA THR A 323 -22.04 -1.59 -0.74
C THR A 323 -21.52 -2.84 -1.43
N GLN A 324 -22.43 -3.66 -1.95
CA GLN A 324 -22.12 -4.76 -2.88
C GLN A 324 -22.79 -4.45 -4.22
N ASN A 325 -22.00 -4.33 -5.29
CA ASN A 325 -22.48 -4.00 -6.63
C ASN A 325 -23.43 -2.79 -6.61
N THR A 326 -23.04 -1.72 -5.91
CA THR A 326 -23.81 -0.46 -5.64
C THR A 326 -24.93 -0.53 -4.60
N ASN A 327 -25.37 -1.72 -4.16
CA ASN A 327 -26.44 -1.84 -3.17
C ASN A 327 -25.88 -1.74 -1.75
N VAL A 328 -26.45 -0.87 -0.92
CA VAL A 328 -26.03 -0.69 0.48
C VAL A 328 -26.29 -1.95 1.31
N MET A 329 -25.26 -2.45 1.97
CA MET A 329 -25.32 -3.55 2.93
C MET A 329 -25.84 -3.03 4.28
N THR A 330 -27.16 -3.03 4.44
CA THR A 330 -27.82 -2.45 5.62
C THR A 330 -27.40 -3.17 6.90
N GLY A 331 -27.00 -2.40 7.92
CA GLY A 331 -26.57 -2.94 9.22
C GLY A 331 -25.10 -3.37 9.28
N VAL A 332 -24.36 -3.27 8.16
CA VAL A 332 -22.93 -3.59 8.09
C VAL A 332 -22.13 -2.30 8.26
N ASN A 333 -21.56 -2.10 9.45
CA ASN A 333 -20.93 -0.85 9.88
C ASN A 333 -19.57 -1.06 10.57
N THR A 334 -18.88 -2.15 10.24
CA THR A 334 -17.55 -2.50 10.74
C THR A 334 -16.46 -2.14 9.72
N PRO A 335 -15.20 -1.90 10.15
CA PRO A 335 -14.09 -1.60 9.24
C PRO A 335 -13.65 -2.79 8.38
N SER A 336 -14.06 -4.00 8.75
CA SER A 336 -13.84 -5.23 7.98
C SER A 336 -15.14 -6.01 7.87
N ILE A 337 -15.30 -6.78 6.79
CA ILE A 337 -16.46 -7.64 6.55
C ILE A 337 -16.02 -9.03 6.09
N THR A 338 -16.83 -10.04 6.35
CA THR A 338 -16.69 -11.36 5.72
C THR A 338 -17.76 -11.52 4.66
N VAL A 339 -17.37 -11.89 3.45
CA VAL A 339 -18.28 -12.03 2.30
C VAL A 339 -18.14 -13.42 1.68
N THR A 340 -19.23 -13.92 1.10
CA THR A 340 -19.31 -15.27 0.50
C THR A 340 -19.80 -15.26 -0.95
N GLU A 341 -20.17 -14.09 -1.46
CA GLU A 341 -20.70 -13.94 -2.81
C GLU A 341 -19.74 -13.12 -3.65
N PRO A 342 -19.62 -13.40 -4.96
CA PRO A 342 -18.83 -12.56 -5.84
C PRO A 342 -19.47 -11.17 -5.98
N GLY A 343 -18.65 -10.17 -6.29
CA GLY A 343 -19.09 -8.80 -6.54
C GLY A 343 -18.03 -7.78 -6.19
N ASN A 344 -18.33 -6.54 -6.55
CA ASN A 344 -17.56 -5.38 -6.13
C ASN A 344 -18.04 -4.91 -4.76
N TYR A 345 -17.16 -4.91 -3.77
CA TYR A 345 -17.44 -4.47 -2.41
C TYR A 345 -16.75 -3.15 -2.15
N GLN A 346 -17.54 -2.10 -1.95
CA GLN A 346 -17.02 -0.76 -1.67
C GLN A 346 -17.27 -0.37 -0.23
N LEU A 347 -16.26 0.17 0.43
CA LEU A 347 -16.38 0.83 1.72
C LEU A 347 -16.31 2.34 1.53
N SER A 348 -17.31 3.05 2.05
CA SER A 348 -17.28 4.50 2.23
C SER A 348 -17.21 4.83 3.72
N VAL A 349 -16.24 5.66 4.10
CA VAL A 349 -15.97 6.03 5.50
C VAL A 349 -16.33 7.49 5.69
N TYR A 350 -17.15 7.79 6.70
CA TYR A 350 -17.57 9.14 7.03
C TYR A 350 -17.10 9.54 8.43
N ASN A 351 -16.69 10.79 8.60
CA ASN A 351 -16.42 11.35 9.92
C ASN A 351 -17.72 11.66 10.69
N SER A 352 -17.61 12.08 11.94
CA SER A 352 -18.75 12.41 12.81
C SER A 352 -19.65 13.55 12.30
N THR A 353 -19.15 14.38 11.38
CA THR A 353 -19.91 15.46 10.73
C THR A 353 -20.59 15.03 9.42
N GLY A 354 -20.38 13.78 8.99
CA GLY A 354 -20.95 13.23 7.75
C GLY A 354 -20.13 13.50 6.49
N CYS A 355 -18.87 13.92 6.60
CA CYS A 355 -17.97 14.11 5.46
C CYS A 355 -17.35 12.77 5.04
N LEU A 356 -17.30 12.47 3.74
CA LEU A 356 -16.58 11.32 3.19
C LEU A 356 -15.07 11.56 3.33
N ILE A 357 -14.38 10.66 4.02
CA ILE A 357 -12.97 10.80 4.41
C ILE A 357 -12.07 9.71 3.85
N ALA A 358 -12.64 8.58 3.44
CA ALA A 358 -11.97 7.52 2.69
C ALA A 358 -13.02 6.72 1.92
N GLN A 359 -12.64 6.22 0.75
CA GLN A 359 -13.46 5.33 -0.05
C GLN A 359 -12.54 4.44 -0.86
N ASP A 360 -12.84 3.15 -0.89
CA ASP A 360 -12.17 2.21 -1.78
C ASP A 360 -13.07 0.99 -2.04
N ASP A 361 -12.80 0.27 -3.11
CA ASP A 361 -13.52 -0.93 -3.49
C ASP A 361 -12.59 -2.11 -3.84
N ILE A 362 -13.11 -3.32 -3.62
CA ILE A 362 -12.40 -4.56 -3.91
C ILE A 362 -13.31 -5.50 -4.69
N ASP A 363 -12.77 -6.08 -5.76
CA ASP A 363 -13.46 -7.10 -6.54
C ASP A 363 -13.23 -8.48 -5.92
N VAL A 364 -14.32 -9.17 -5.62
CA VAL A 364 -14.33 -10.57 -5.18
C VAL A 364 -14.87 -11.41 -6.32
N THR A 365 -14.04 -12.32 -6.81
CA THR A 365 -14.37 -13.27 -7.87
C THR A 365 -14.03 -14.69 -7.43
N TYR A 366 -14.80 -15.65 -7.93
CA TYR A 366 -14.53 -17.07 -7.70
C TYR A 366 -14.19 -17.74 -9.01
N TYR A 367 -13.33 -18.76 -8.93
CA TYR A 367 -13.10 -19.64 -10.05
C TYR A 367 -14.39 -20.36 -10.41
N THR A 368 -14.83 -20.18 -11.65
CA THR A 368 -15.94 -20.94 -12.21
C THR A 368 -15.47 -22.30 -12.66
N ASN A 369 -16.22 -23.36 -12.37
CA ASN A 369 -15.95 -24.67 -12.96
C ASN A 369 -16.26 -24.62 -14.47
N PRO A 370 -15.26 -24.80 -15.37
CA PRO A 370 -15.52 -24.81 -16.80
C PRO A 370 -16.15 -26.13 -17.29
N LEU A 371 -16.36 -27.11 -16.41
CA LEU A 371 -16.85 -28.44 -16.78
C LEU A 371 -18.37 -28.47 -17.01
N ILE A 372 -18.81 -29.31 -17.93
CA ILE A 372 -20.24 -29.54 -18.18
C ILE A 372 -20.83 -30.48 -17.12
N VAL A 373 -22.09 -30.25 -16.74
CA VAL A 373 -22.82 -31.08 -15.76
C VAL A 373 -23.01 -32.50 -16.33
N PRO A 374 -22.70 -33.58 -15.58
CA PRO A 374 -22.88 -34.96 -16.02
C PRO A 374 -24.36 -35.29 -16.32
N GLN A 375 -24.61 -36.28 -17.16
CA GLN A 375 -25.96 -36.68 -17.55
C GLN A 375 -26.48 -37.80 -16.67
N ASP A 376 -27.81 -37.84 -16.47
CA ASP A 376 -28.46 -39.01 -15.91
C ASP A 376 -28.24 -40.24 -16.80
N LEU A 377 -28.00 -41.39 -16.20
CA LEU A 377 -27.77 -42.64 -16.91
C LEU A 377 -29.01 -43.53 -16.85
N VAL A 378 -29.40 -44.06 -18.01
CA VAL A 378 -30.54 -44.97 -18.13
C VAL A 378 -30.05 -46.36 -18.56
N ALA A 379 -30.30 -47.37 -17.73
CA ALA A 379 -30.07 -48.76 -18.06
C ALA A 379 -31.38 -49.45 -18.46
N CYS A 380 -31.44 -49.93 -19.70
CA CYS A 380 -32.51 -50.79 -20.19
C CYS A 380 -32.17 -52.25 -19.86
N THR A 381 -33.03 -52.97 -19.13
CA THR A 381 -32.71 -54.32 -18.64
C THR A 381 -33.86 -55.31 -18.74
N THR A 382 -33.53 -56.56 -19.05
CA THR A 382 -34.46 -57.71 -18.96
C THR A 382 -34.35 -58.45 -17.63
N ALA A 383 -33.44 -58.03 -16.74
CA ALA A 383 -33.31 -58.60 -15.41
C ALA A 383 -34.56 -58.33 -14.57
N THR A 384 -34.98 -59.34 -13.81
CA THR A 384 -36.19 -59.29 -12.97
C THR A 384 -36.00 -58.55 -11.65
N GLY A 385 -34.79 -58.05 -11.38
CA GLY A 385 -34.44 -57.27 -10.18
C GLY A 385 -32.96 -56.88 -10.13
N PRO A 386 -32.57 -56.03 -9.18
CA PRO A 386 -31.19 -55.59 -8.99
C PRO A 386 -30.25 -56.74 -8.54
N PRO A 387 -28.92 -56.57 -8.67
CA PRO A 387 -28.22 -55.35 -9.08
C PRO A 387 -28.22 -55.12 -10.59
N TYR A 388 -28.22 -53.84 -10.97
CA TYR A 388 -28.01 -53.40 -12.35
C TYR A 388 -26.61 -52.79 -12.50
N THR A 389 -25.99 -53.01 -13.65
CA THR A 389 -24.64 -52.51 -13.95
C THR A 389 -24.71 -51.23 -14.77
N TYR A 390 -23.95 -50.21 -14.36
CA TYR A 390 -23.80 -48.93 -15.06
C TYR A 390 -22.32 -48.63 -15.32
N ASP A 391 -22.00 -48.04 -16.48
CA ASP A 391 -20.75 -47.30 -16.65
C ASP A 391 -20.98 -45.87 -16.18
N ILE A 392 -20.58 -45.58 -14.95
CA ILE A 392 -20.77 -44.28 -14.32
C ILE A 392 -19.62 -43.31 -14.58
N ASN A 393 -18.57 -43.71 -15.32
CA ASN A 393 -17.45 -42.84 -15.61
C ASN A 393 -17.82 -41.81 -16.67
N GLN A 394 -18.11 -40.59 -16.22
CA GLN A 394 -18.43 -39.46 -17.09
C GLN A 394 -17.29 -38.43 -17.20
N ASN A 395 -16.05 -38.77 -16.80
CA ASN A 395 -14.94 -37.82 -16.77
C ASN A 395 -14.72 -37.14 -18.12
N THR A 396 -14.59 -37.93 -19.19
CA THR A 396 -14.39 -37.41 -20.56
C THR A 396 -15.53 -36.52 -21.01
N TYR A 397 -16.77 -36.85 -20.62
CA TYR A 397 -17.92 -36.04 -20.94
C TYR A 397 -17.86 -34.69 -20.22
N MET A 398 -17.68 -34.69 -18.89
CA MET A 398 -17.61 -33.47 -18.09
C MET A 398 -16.47 -32.53 -18.52
N LEU A 399 -15.36 -33.08 -19.03
CA LEU A 399 -14.23 -32.29 -19.53
C LEU A 399 -14.53 -31.47 -20.78
N ASP A 400 -15.51 -31.84 -21.61
CA ASP A 400 -15.84 -31.14 -22.87
C ASP A 400 -14.61 -30.74 -23.73
N GLY A 401 -13.65 -31.66 -23.84
CA GLY A 401 -12.41 -31.45 -24.61
C GLY A 401 -11.24 -30.82 -23.84
N GLN A 402 -11.40 -30.52 -22.55
CA GLN A 402 -10.31 -30.11 -21.66
C GLN A 402 -9.35 -31.28 -21.34
N SER A 403 -8.12 -30.96 -20.94
CA SER A 403 -7.08 -31.96 -20.67
C SER A 403 -7.38 -32.74 -19.38
N PRO A 404 -7.45 -34.08 -19.41
CA PRO A 404 -7.70 -34.87 -18.20
C PRO A 404 -6.61 -34.78 -17.12
N SER A 405 -5.39 -34.35 -17.46
CA SER A 405 -4.30 -34.16 -16.49
C SER A 405 -4.55 -33.01 -15.52
N ASP A 406 -5.46 -32.12 -15.88
CA ASP A 406 -5.68 -30.84 -15.21
C ASP A 406 -6.73 -30.98 -14.11
N PHE A 407 -7.37 -32.15 -14.01
CA PHE A 407 -8.49 -32.39 -13.11
C PHE A 407 -8.36 -33.73 -12.38
N SER A 408 -8.80 -33.74 -11.12
CA SER A 408 -8.99 -34.95 -10.31
C SER A 408 -10.49 -35.21 -10.14
N PHE A 409 -10.92 -36.47 -10.24
CA PHE A 409 -12.33 -36.85 -10.12
C PHE A 409 -12.49 -37.92 -9.05
N VAL A 410 -13.38 -37.70 -8.08
CA VAL A 410 -13.74 -38.67 -7.04
C VAL A 410 -15.25 -38.86 -7.05
N TYR A 411 -15.69 -40.10 -7.26
CA TYR A 411 -17.10 -40.45 -7.27
C TYR A 411 -17.56 -40.90 -5.89
N HIS A 412 -18.75 -40.48 -5.48
CA HIS A 412 -19.37 -40.82 -4.21
C HIS A 412 -20.79 -41.32 -4.41
N SER A 413 -21.23 -42.21 -3.54
CA SER A 413 -22.61 -42.70 -3.50
C SER A 413 -23.47 -41.85 -2.55
N GLY A 414 -24.64 -41.41 -3.02
CA GLY A 414 -25.66 -40.72 -2.22
C GLY A 414 -25.44 -39.23 -1.97
N SER A 415 -24.23 -38.79 -1.59
CA SER A 415 -23.86 -37.38 -1.39
C SER A 415 -22.40 -37.12 -1.77
N ALA A 416 -22.00 -35.86 -1.95
CA ALA A 416 -20.61 -35.48 -2.22
C ALA A 416 -19.62 -35.94 -1.14
N THR A 417 -20.08 -36.06 0.11
CA THR A 417 -19.29 -36.57 1.24
C THR A 417 -19.58 -38.04 1.57
N GLY A 418 -20.30 -38.76 0.69
CA GLY A 418 -20.71 -40.14 0.90
C GLY A 418 -19.56 -41.15 0.75
N PRO A 419 -19.83 -42.46 0.78
CA PRO A 419 -18.82 -43.47 0.52
C PRO A 419 -18.21 -43.30 -0.88
N VAL A 420 -16.87 -43.27 -0.96
CA VAL A 420 -16.10 -43.19 -2.21
C VAL A 420 -16.31 -44.47 -3.04
N ILE A 421 -16.59 -44.30 -4.32
CA ILE A 421 -16.67 -45.36 -5.31
C ILE A 421 -15.27 -45.56 -5.92
N PRO A 422 -14.64 -46.73 -5.76
CA PRO A 422 -13.29 -46.97 -6.30
C PRO A 422 -13.25 -46.82 -7.83
N ASN A 423 -12.18 -46.21 -8.35
CA ASN A 423 -12.00 -46.01 -9.80
C ASN A 423 -12.15 -47.30 -10.64
N GLY A 424 -11.71 -48.44 -10.09
CA GLY A 424 -11.85 -49.76 -10.74
C GLY A 424 -13.29 -50.23 -10.92
N ASN A 425 -14.25 -49.61 -10.22
CA ASN A 425 -15.66 -49.97 -10.28
C ASN A 425 -16.48 -49.04 -11.19
N LEU A 426 -15.91 -47.92 -11.68
CA LEU A 426 -16.69 -46.91 -12.41
C LEU A 426 -17.29 -47.45 -13.72
N ALA A 427 -16.54 -48.28 -14.45
CA ALA A 427 -17.01 -48.87 -15.72
C ALA A 427 -18.08 -49.96 -15.55
N ALA A 428 -18.30 -50.46 -14.33
CA ALA A 428 -19.22 -51.55 -14.03
C ALA A 428 -19.82 -51.43 -12.63
N TYR A 429 -20.34 -50.24 -12.31
CA TYR A 429 -20.91 -49.94 -11.00
C TYR A 429 -22.23 -50.69 -10.79
N SER A 430 -22.37 -51.31 -9.62
CA SER A 430 -23.51 -52.16 -9.26
C SER A 430 -24.50 -51.39 -8.40
N SER A 431 -25.69 -51.13 -8.92
CA SER A 431 -26.72 -50.28 -8.31
C SER A 431 -28.02 -51.04 -8.04
N THR A 432 -28.80 -50.57 -7.07
CA THR A 432 -30.16 -51.09 -6.79
C THR A 432 -31.21 -50.60 -7.79
N GLY A 433 -30.86 -49.64 -8.66
CA GLY A 433 -31.70 -49.15 -9.74
C GLY A 433 -32.19 -47.73 -9.56
N THR A 434 -33.42 -47.47 -10.03
CA THR A 434 -33.96 -46.13 -10.26
C THR A 434 -33.95 -45.22 -9.02
N GLY A 435 -33.35 -44.05 -9.18
CA GLY A 435 -33.32 -42.97 -8.17
C GLY A 435 -32.05 -42.92 -7.33
N GLU A 436 -31.08 -43.79 -7.59
CA GLU A 436 -29.76 -43.71 -6.94
C GLU A 436 -28.98 -42.50 -7.48
N SER A 437 -28.49 -41.65 -6.59
CA SER A 437 -27.69 -40.47 -6.93
C SER A 437 -26.21 -40.78 -6.83
N ILE A 438 -25.47 -40.46 -7.89
CA ILE A 438 -24.01 -40.49 -7.92
C ILE A 438 -23.50 -39.07 -7.88
N TRP A 439 -22.60 -38.79 -6.95
CA TRP A 439 -21.94 -37.49 -6.81
C TRP A 439 -20.52 -37.56 -7.33
N VAL A 440 -20.04 -36.46 -7.87
CA VAL A 440 -18.67 -36.31 -8.35
C VAL A 440 -18.08 -35.06 -7.73
N VAL A 441 -16.99 -35.23 -7.00
CA VAL A 441 -16.13 -34.14 -6.51
C VAL A 441 -14.98 -34.00 -7.49
N ILE A 442 -14.78 -32.79 -7.99
CA ILE A 442 -13.83 -32.50 -9.07
C ILE A 442 -12.86 -31.43 -8.59
N GLU A 443 -11.56 -31.69 -8.67
CA GLU A 443 -10.53 -30.73 -8.27
C GLU A 443 -9.76 -30.25 -9.50
N ASP A 444 -9.60 -28.93 -9.68
CA ASP A 444 -8.70 -28.36 -10.69
C ASP A 444 -7.26 -28.33 -10.16
N LEU A 445 -6.40 -29.16 -10.77
CA LEU A 445 -5.02 -29.42 -10.38
C LEU A 445 -4.02 -28.42 -10.98
N ASN A 446 -4.40 -27.67 -12.02
CA ASN A 446 -3.47 -26.87 -12.80
C ASN A 446 -3.44 -25.38 -12.41
N ASN A 447 -4.47 -24.86 -11.73
CA ASN A 447 -4.51 -23.43 -11.38
C ASN A 447 -4.90 -23.10 -9.95
N THR A 448 -5.77 -23.88 -9.30
CA THR A 448 -6.54 -23.32 -8.16
C THR A 448 -6.60 -24.22 -6.93
N GLY A 449 -6.56 -25.55 -7.08
CA GLY A 449 -6.84 -26.49 -5.99
C GLY A 449 -8.29 -26.43 -5.49
N CYS A 450 -9.19 -25.78 -6.25
CA CYS A 450 -10.60 -25.69 -5.91
C CYS A 450 -11.33 -26.98 -6.21
N THR A 451 -12.21 -27.39 -5.29
CA THR A 451 -13.10 -28.53 -5.46
C THR A 451 -14.51 -28.08 -5.84
N PHE A 452 -15.08 -28.71 -6.87
CA PHE A 452 -16.43 -28.50 -7.35
C PHE A 452 -17.25 -29.78 -7.18
N GLU A 453 -18.52 -29.65 -6.82
CA GLU A 453 -19.41 -30.79 -6.60
C GLU A 453 -20.56 -30.81 -7.61
N THR A 454 -20.86 -31.98 -8.14
CA THR A 454 -22.01 -32.19 -9.03
C THR A 454 -22.58 -33.60 -8.86
N SER A 455 -23.75 -33.87 -9.45
CA SER A 455 -24.42 -35.17 -9.32
C SER A 455 -25.26 -35.51 -10.55
N PHE A 456 -25.52 -36.80 -10.73
CA PHE A 456 -26.47 -37.33 -11.71
C PHE A 456 -27.21 -38.56 -11.14
N LEU A 457 -28.34 -38.91 -11.74
CA LEU A 457 -29.19 -40.03 -11.32
C LEU A 457 -28.96 -41.28 -12.17
N LEU A 458 -29.10 -42.43 -11.53
CA LEU A 458 -29.21 -43.74 -12.19
C LEU A 458 -30.69 -44.10 -12.31
N ASN A 459 -31.10 -44.42 -13.53
CA ASN A 459 -32.46 -44.79 -13.87
C ASN A 459 -32.48 -46.18 -14.52
N THR A 460 -33.38 -47.05 -14.08
CA THR A 460 -33.59 -48.35 -14.70
C THR A 460 -34.96 -48.40 -15.36
N THR A 461 -34.97 -48.77 -16.64
CA THR A 461 -36.20 -49.01 -17.40
C THR A 461 -36.29 -50.48 -17.80
N PRO A 462 -37.46 -51.11 -17.65
CA PRO A 462 -37.67 -52.47 -18.17
C PRO A 462 -37.42 -52.50 -19.68
N GLY A 463 -36.68 -53.50 -20.13
CA GLY A 463 -36.52 -53.76 -21.56
C GLY A 463 -37.87 -54.09 -22.20
N PRO A 464 -38.07 -53.76 -23.49
CA PRO A 464 -39.29 -54.11 -24.19
C PRO A 464 -39.47 -55.64 -24.17
N SER A 465 -40.65 -56.09 -23.75
CA SER A 465 -41.01 -57.51 -23.73
C SER A 465 -42.24 -57.75 -24.60
N GLY A 466 -42.31 -58.95 -25.19
CA GLY A 466 -43.43 -59.37 -26.04
C GLY A 466 -43.60 -60.87 -25.99
N SER A 467 -44.85 -61.32 -26.01
CA SER A 467 -45.20 -62.74 -26.07
C SER A 467 -45.79 -63.09 -27.44
N PHE A 468 -45.39 -64.23 -27.99
CA PHE A 468 -46.03 -64.81 -29.17
C PHE A 468 -46.93 -65.96 -28.70
N SER A 469 -48.20 -65.93 -29.11
CA SER A 469 -49.13 -67.04 -28.90
C SER A 469 -49.67 -67.55 -30.23
N TYR A 470 -49.90 -68.86 -30.31
CA TYR A 470 -50.52 -69.51 -31.45
C TYR A 470 -51.92 -69.96 -31.05
N ALA A 471 -52.91 -69.78 -31.93
CA ALA A 471 -54.29 -70.17 -31.65
C ALA A 471 -54.51 -71.70 -31.63
N SER A 472 -53.54 -72.50 -32.06
CA SER A 472 -53.57 -73.98 -32.11
C SER A 472 -52.15 -74.59 -32.07
N SER A 473 -52.03 -75.92 -32.01
CA SER A 473 -50.74 -76.64 -31.90
C SER A 473 -49.74 -76.28 -33.02
N SER A 474 -48.46 -76.23 -32.65
CA SER A 474 -47.37 -75.57 -33.40
C SER A 474 -46.77 -76.38 -34.57
N TYR A 475 -47.55 -77.19 -35.26
CA TYR A 475 -47.06 -77.92 -36.44
C TYR A 475 -47.68 -77.36 -37.72
N CYS A 476 -46.84 -76.99 -38.69
CA CYS A 476 -47.28 -76.69 -40.05
C CYS A 476 -47.95 -77.93 -40.65
N GLU A 477 -49.28 -77.93 -40.78
CA GLU A 477 -49.97 -78.99 -41.53
C GLU A 477 -49.81 -78.81 -43.06
N SER A 478 -49.48 -77.60 -43.56
CA SER A 478 -49.24 -77.34 -44.99
C SER A 478 -48.48 -76.02 -45.27
N ILE A 479 -47.64 -76.02 -46.31
CA ILE A 479 -46.93 -74.82 -46.84
C ILE A 479 -47.83 -73.85 -47.64
N THR A 480 -49.11 -74.19 -47.86
CA THR A 480 -50.04 -73.38 -48.68
C THR A 480 -51.04 -72.55 -47.89
N THR A 481 -51.18 -72.77 -46.57
CA THR A 481 -52.06 -72.00 -45.66
C THR A 481 -51.34 -71.68 -44.35
N PRO A 482 -50.62 -70.55 -44.27
CA PRO A 482 -49.93 -70.15 -43.05
C PRO A 482 -50.93 -69.83 -41.92
N VAL A 483 -50.63 -70.29 -40.70
CA VAL A 483 -51.40 -69.92 -39.50
C VAL A 483 -51.08 -68.47 -39.13
N ALA A 484 -52.11 -67.67 -38.89
CA ALA A 484 -51.94 -66.27 -38.50
C ALA A 484 -51.30 -66.18 -37.10
N VAL A 485 -50.12 -65.57 -37.02
CA VAL A 485 -49.49 -65.21 -35.74
C VAL A 485 -50.17 -63.95 -35.23
N THR A 486 -50.74 -64.01 -34.04
CA THR A 486 -51.32 -62.82 -33.40
C THR A 486 -50.31 -62.29 -32.40
N LEU A 487 -49.78 -61.10 -32.66
CA LEU A 487 -48.91 -60.41 -31.71
C LEU A 487 -49.79 -59.85 -30.58
N SER A 488 -49.53 -60.24 -29.33
CA SER A 488 -50.28 -59.75 -28.16
C SER A 488 -49.35 -59.46 -26.98
N GLY A 489 -49.69 -58.44 -26.18
CA GLY A 489 -48.94 -58.11 -24.96
C GLY A 489 -47.67 -57.29 -25.19
N LEU A 490 -47.63 -56.45 -26.22
CA LEU A 490 -46.58 -55.42 -26.33
C LEU A 490 -46.78 -54.40 -25.21
N THR A 491 -45.78 -54.24 -24.35
CA THR A 491 -45.68 -53.11 -23.42
C THR A 491 -44.66 -52.13 -23.98
N SER A 492 -44.99 -50.84 -24.06
CA SER A 492 -43.97 -49.81 -24.35
C SER A 492 -42.97 -49.77 -23.19
N GLY A 493 -41.68 -49.85 -23.52
CA GLY A 493 -40.59 -49.59 -22.59
C GLY A 493 -40.40 -48.11 -22.31
#